data_AF-A0A1L5KGU8-F1
#
_entry.id   AF-A0A1L5KGU8-F1
#
_cell.length_a   1.000
_cell.length_b   1.000
_cell.length_c   1.000
_cell.angle_alpha   90.00
_cell.angle_beta   90.00
_cell.angle_gamma   90.00
#
_symmetry.space_group_name_H-M   'P 1'
#
loop_
_entity.id
_entity.type
_entity.pdbx_description
1 polymer ?
#
loop_
_entity_poly.entity_id
_entity_poly.type
_entity_poly.pdbx_seq_one_letter_code
_entity_poly.pdbx_strand_id
1 'polypeptide(L)' 'TVTDEVIHLLQHAAHQIGKCVIVVTHSKRVADSADVVLRLRNKKLTRA' A
#
# COMPACT_ATOMS: atom_id res chain seq x y z
N THR A 1 8.79 -13.14 -5.67
CA THR A 1 8.10 -13.76 -4.52
C THR A 1 6.62 -13.42 -4.59
N VAL A 2 5.70 -14.16 -3.97
CA VAL A 2 4.25 -13.87 -4.03
C VAL A 2 3.94 -12.40 -3.65
N THR A 3 4.69 -11.84 -2.70
CA THR A 3 4.55 -10.43 -2.30
C THR A 3 4.82 -9.45 -3.45
N ASP A 4 5.76 -9.75 -4.34
CA ASP A 4 6.10 -8.90 -5.49
C ASP A 4 4.97 -8.88 -6.52
N GLU A 5 4.40 -10.04 -6.81
CA GLU A 5 3.30 -10.18 -7.76
C GLU A 5 2.07 -9.43 -7.27
N VAL A 6 1.75 -9.53 -5.98
CA VAL A 6 0.66 -8.76 -5.37
C VAL A 6 0.92 -7.26 -5.42
N ILE A 7 2.15 -6.81 -5.11
CA ILE A 7 2.51 -5.39 -5.22
C ILE A 7 2.33 -4.89 -6.66
N HIS A 8 2.83 -5.64 -7.65
CA HIS A 8 2.69 -5.28 -9.06
C HIS A 8 1.24 -5.21 -9.51
N LEU A 9 0.40 -6.17 -9.10
CA LEU A 9 -1.02 -6.16 -9.42
C LEU A 9 -1.72 -4.92 -8.85
N LEU A 10 -1.42 -4.57 -7.59
CA LEU A 10 -2.03 -3.43 -6.92
C LEU A 10 -1.58 -2.09 -7.54
N GLN A 11 -0.29 -1.95 -7.88
CA GLN A 11 0.22 -0.79 -8.58
C GLN A 11 -0.37 -0.64 -9.98
N HIS A 12 -0.52 -1.75 -10.73
CA HIS A 12 -1.19 -1.73 -12.02
C HIS A 12 -2.65 -1.24 -11.89
N ALA A 13 -3.39 -1.75 -10.89
CA ALA A 13 -4.74 -1.28 -10.63
C ALA A 13 -4.80 0.22 -10.27
N ALA A 14 -3.84 0.71 -9.48
CA ALA A 14 -3.79 2.10 -9.05
C ALA A 14 -3.43 3.07 -10.19
N HIS A 15 -2.35 2.79 -10.91
CA HIS A 15 -1.76 3.75 -11.86
C HIS A 15 -2.23 3.56 -13.28
N GLN A 16 -2.46 2.32 -13.72
CA GLN A 16 -2.82 2.03 -15.12
C GLN A 16 -4.33 1.96 -15.31
N ILE A 17 -5.05 1.37 -14.35
CA ILE A 17 -6.51 1.29 -14.41
C ILE A 17 -7.16 2.51 -13.75
N GLY A 18 -6.42 3.25 -12.91
CA GLY A 18 -6.92 4.46 -12.23
C GLY A 18 -7.86 4.17 -11.06
N LYS A 19 -7.75 2.99 -10.43
CA LYS A 19 -8.55 2.64 -9.26
C LYS A 19 -7.93 3.20 -7.98
N CYS A 20 -8.76 3.59 -7.02
CA CYS A 20 -8.29 3.85 -5.67
C CYS A 20 -8.01 2.51 -4.95
N VAL A 21 -6.78 2.32 -4.49
CA VAL A 21 -6.34 1.10 -3.82
C VAL A 21 -5.91 1.43 -2.38
N ILE A 22 -6.53 0.76 -1.41
CA ILE A 22 -6.22 0.91 0.02
C ILE A 22 -5.74 -0.45 0.54
N VAL A 23 -4.56 -0.48 1.16
CA VAL A 23 -3.95 -1.69 1.70
C VAL A 23 -3.61 -1.49 3.17
N VAL A 24 -4.06 -2.41 4.02
CA VAL A 24 -3.63 -2.49 5.42
C VAL A 24 -2.64 -3.63 5.53
N THR A 25 -1.43 -3.34 5.99
CA THR A 25 -0.34 -4.32 6.04
C THR A 25 0.61 -4.04 7.19
N HIS A 26 1.20 -5.11 7.74
CA HIS A 26 2.36 -5.02 8.63
C HIS A 26 3.69 -5.14 7.87
N SER A 27 3.65 -5.50 6.58
CA SER A 27 4.86 -5.60 5.76
C SER A 27 5.34 -4.22 5.35
N LYS A 28 6.53 -3.84 5.82
CA LYS A 28 7.17 -2.59 5.42
C LYS A 28 7.40 -2.52 3.91
N ARG A 29 7.73 -3.65 3.28
CA ARG A 29 7.94 -3.75 1.82
C ARG A 29 6.69 -3.37 1.01
N VAL A 30 5.52 -3.83 1.44
CA VAL A 30 4.25 -3.50 0.76
C VAL A 30 3.89 -2.03 1.02
N ALA A 31 4.04 -1.55 2.26
CA ALA A 31 3.78 -0.16 2.60
C ALA A 31 4.67 0.80 1.79
N ASP A 32 5.98 0.55 1.73
CA ASP A 32 6.96 1.38 1.03
C ASP A 32 6.75 1.42 -0.51
N SER A 33 5.89 0.54 -1.05
CA SER A 33 5.53 0.52 -2.48
C SER A 33 4.31 1.38 -2.86
N ALA A 34 3.62 1.95 -1.87
CA ALA A 34 2.41 2.74 -2.05
C ALA A 34 2.72 4.24 -2.25
N ASP A 35 1.83 4.96 -2.94
CA ASP A 35 1.97 6.40 -3.18
C ASP A 35 1.90 7.23 -1.88
N VAL A 36 1.11 6.76 -0.90
CA VAL A 36 0.95 7.39 0.41
C VAL A 36 0.95 6.31 1.48
N VAL A 37 1.80 6.48 2.50
CA VAL A 37 1.83 5.62 3.68
C VAL A 37 1.28 6.36 4.88
N LEU A 38 0.26 5.77 5.51
CA LEU A 38 -0.30 6.24 6.77
C LEU A 38 -0.05 5.18 7.85
N ARG A 39 0.36 5.62 9.03
CA ARG A 39 0.60 4.76 10.19
C ARG A 39 -0.51 4.94 11.20
N LEU A 40 -1.16 3.84 11.58
CA LEU A 40 -2.11 3.80 12.69
C LEU A 40 -1.35 3.51 14.00
N ARG A 41 -1.35 4.47 14.93
CA ARG A 41 -0.75 4.31 16.27
C ARG A 41 -1.62 4.99 17.31
N ASN A 42 -1.88 4.33 18.43
CA ASN A 42 -2.71 4.84 19.52
C ASN A 42 -4.07 5.38 19.04
N LYS A 43 -4.73 4.62 18.14
CA LYS A 43 -6.01 4.99 17.51
C LYS A 43 -5.97 6.29 16.68
N LYS A 44 -4.78 6.80 16.34
CA LYS A 44 -4.57 7.97 15.49
C LYS A 44 -3.88 7.57 14.20
N LEU A 45 -4.38 8.11 13.09
CA LEU A 45 -3.77 7.94 11.78
C LEU A 45 -2.86 9.14 11.50
N THR A 46 -1.58 8.87 11.28
CA THR A 46 -0.59 9.91 10.96
C THR A 46 0.11 9.55 9.66
N ARG A 47 0.55 10.55 8.89
CA ARG A 47 1.51 10.28 7.80
C ARG A 47 2.76 9.64 8.39
N ALA A 48 3.20 8.55 7.75
CA ALA A 48 4.44 7.87 8.12
C ALA A 48 5.66 8.66 7.67
#